data_AF-E9RTC6-F1
#
_entry.id   AF-E9RTC6-F1
#
_cell.length_a   1.000
_cell.length_b   1.000
_cell.length_c   1.000
_cell.angle_alpha   90.00
_cell.angle_beta   90.00
_cell.angle_gamma   90.00
#
_symmetry.space_group_name_H-M   'P 1'
#
loop_
_entity.id
_entity.type
_entity.pdbx_description
1 polymer ?
#
loop_
_entity_poly.entity_id
_entity_poly.type
_entity_poly.pdbx_seq_one_letter_code
_entity_poly.pdbx_strand_id
1 'polypeptide(L)'
;MKDISEFGITIKNIKAGMVYDTNIGVRDYFTYTEAMLNNSLFSYHLKENGIKIHKNKNNNKESTRDIICLDFDFGSRSYEQEKKRLEALKDNADSIESKEKINYLLKKIKGNQKLYNEKNRDELREEFYQNGVDISYKRIDKEGKEVIETIHYVMLFRTSAKAKIGQVIFINEKLYENAYDWLTIGLGKKMAHDNAKIVEMSAYAPLTTSTIIGTMNIPVEDILILKDQDSFFKTFVKVVKAQKYKDVNGIEKKKCIVTSEEREVKNTLWDGMGIIESSYLPRWINGMALLRNHLFKMCGFKGHIQLFFRDWCLRNNLDYETYQVKDMFGNFHYAKDIKVITTDNAIKWKKFIDIMGGTPQAAYKYWCERIHKDGDIWGIVKTDHKSKFDESQQLSYQMINTLPCQKEDVYKIASETVKYIESLKTDNHEFEKFLRKYSNEINHYEMLADLYRHNNSIANSSWFRNEKKKLYLIMFTE
;
A
#
# COMPACT_ATOMS: atom_id res chain seq x y z
N MET A 1 -19.36 -8.33 -14.25
CA MET A 1 -18.97 -7.48 -13.11
C MET A 1 -19.88 -6.26 -13.04
N LYS A 2 -21.04 -6.38 -12.39
CA LYS A 2 -21.91 -5.24 -12.06
C LYS A 2 -21.99 -5.19 -10.53
N ASP A 3 -21.91 -3.99 -9.96
CA ASP A 3 -21.93 -3.67 -8.51
C ASP A 3 -20.60 -3.83 -7.74
N ILE A 4 -19.50 -3.28 -8.26
CA ILE A 4 -18.27 -3.06 -7.47
C ILE A 4 -18.29 -1.62 -6.96
N SER A 5 -18.25 -1.43 -5.64
CA SER A 5 -18.03 -0.12 -5.00
C SER A 5 -16.83 0.59 -5.64
N GLU A 6 -16.99 1.85 -6.04
CA GLU A 6 -15.94 2.65 -6.71
C GLU A 6 -14.64 2.71 -5.88
N PHE A 7 -14.76 2.76 -4.55
CA PHE A 7 -13.64 3.00 -3.64
C PHE A 7 -13.15 1.74 -2.88
N GLY A 8 -13.90 0.63 -2.93
CA GLY A 8 -13.61 -0.62 -2.19
C GLY A 8 -14.55 -0.86 -1.01
N ILE A 9 -14.12 -1.70 -0.06
CA ILE A 9 -14.89 -2.12 1.12
C ILE A 9 -14.35 -1.42 2.36
N THR A 10 -15.20 -0.71 3.10
CA THR A 10 -14.85 -0.08 4.38
C THR A 10 -14.66 -1.15 5.47
N ILE A 11 -13.54 -1.07 6.17
CA ILE A 11 -13.17 -1.92 7.31
C ILE A 11 -12.87 -1.06 8.53
N LYS A 12 -13.00 -1.63 9.73
CA LYS A 12 -12.65 -0.93 10.97
C LYS A 12 -11.14 -0.93 11.18
N ASN A 13 -10.59 0.23 11.50
CA ASN A 13 -9.22 0.39 11.97
C ASN A 13 -9.23 0.68 13.49
N ILE A 14 -8.75 -0.27 14.28
CA ILE A 14 -8.95 -0.32 15.73
C ILE A 14 -7.59 -0.33 16.43
N LYS A 15 -7.47 0.40 17.55
CA LYS A 15 -6.26 0.37 18.38
C LYS A 15 -6.21 -0.93 19.18
N ALA A 16 -5.16 -1.73 18.99
CA ALA A 16 -5.04 -3.05 19.60
C ALA A 16 -5.11 -2.99 21.14
N GLY A 17 -4.44 -2.01 21.76
CA GLY A 17 -4.45 -1.83 23.21
C GLY A 17 -5.85 -1.59 23.78
N MET A 18 -6.73 -0.88 23.07
CA MET A 18 -8.10 -0.66 23.52
C MET A 18 -8.96 -1.93 23.42
N VAL A 19 -8.72 -2.76 22.41
CA VAL A 19 -9.43 -4.05 22.26
C VAL A 19 -9.05 -4.94 23.43
N TYR A 20 -7.76 -5.06 23.73
CA TYR A 20 -7.28 -5.82 24.89
C TYR A 20 -7.87 -5.32 26.20
N ASP A 21 -7.80 -4.00 26.47
CA ASP A 21 -8.41 -3.38 27.66
C ASP A 21 -9.91 -3.71 27.79
N THR A 22 -10.63 -3.74 26.66
CA THR A 22 -12.06 -4.06 26.63
C THR A 22 -12.29 -5.52 26.95
N ASN A 23 -11.48 -6.42 26.39
CA ASN A 23 -11.60 -7.86 26.59
C ASN A 23 -11.30 -8.29 28.03
N ILE A 24 -10.35 -7.64 28.71
CA ILE A 24 -10.07 -7.89 30.14
C ILE A 24 -11.03 -7.13 31.09
N GLY A 25 -11.94 -6.31 30.56
CA GLY A 25 -12.96 -5.61 31.35
C GLY A 25 -12.49 -4.35 32.09
N VAL A 26 -11.29 -3.83 31.79
CA VAL A 26 -10.82 -2.55 32.37
C VAL A 26 -11.37 -1.33 31.61
N ARG A 27 -11.90 -1.53 30.40
CA ARG A 27 -12.49 -0.50 29.54
C ARG A 27 -13.86 -0.96 29.02
N ASP A 28 -14.82 -0.04 28.94
CA ASP A 28 -16.20 -0.38 28.53
C ASP A 28 -16.37 -0.48 27.00
N TYR A 29 -15.56 0.27 26.24
CA TYR A 29 -15.64 0.33 24.78
C TYR A 29 -14.29 0.67 24.16
N PHE A 30 -14.07 0.23 22.91
CA PHE A 30 -12.99 0.71 22.06
C PHE A 30 -13.52 1.67 21.00
N THR A 31 -12.66 2.59 20.56
CA THR A 31 -12.96 3.46 19.42
C THR A 31 -12.31 2.89 18.16
N TYR A 32 -12.81 3.30 17.00
CA TYR A 32 -12.25 2.90 15.72
C TYR A 32 -12.34 4.06 14.73
N THR A 33 -11.45 4.01 13.74
CA THR A 33 -11.52 4.83 12.52
C THR A 33 -11.90 3.93 11.35
N GLU A 34 -12.23 4.53 10.21
CA GLU A 34 -12.47 3.78 8.98
C GLU A 34 -11.16 3.61 8.20
N ALA A 35 -10.97 2.43 7.62
CA ALA A 35 -9.96 2.16 6.62
C ALA A 35 -10.61 1.46 5.42
N MET A 36 -9.88 1.35 4.32
CA MET A 36 -10.38 0.73 3.10
C MET A 36 -9.62 -0.56 2.78
N LEU A 37 -10.37 -1.63 2.55
CA LEU A 37 -9.92 -2.76 1.74
C LEU A 37 -10.18 -2.38 0.27
N ASN A 38 -9.11 -1.93 -0.39
CA ASN A 38 -9.19 -1.41 -1.74
C ASN A 38 -9.61 -2.49 -2.75
N ASN A 39 -10.26 -2.05 -3.83
CA ASN A 39 -10.50 -2.89 -5.00
C ASN A 39 -9.17 -3.49 -5.47
N SER A 40 -9.10 -4.82 -5.45
CA SER A 40 -7.91 -5.63 -5.67
C SER A 40 -8.33 -7.04 -6.05
N LEU A 41 -7.43 -7.82 -6.66
CA LEU A 41 -7.70 -9.24 -6.97
C LEU A 41 -8.12 -10.00 -5.70
N PHE A 42 -7.45 -9.73 -4.57
CA PHE A 42 -7.81 -10.34 -3.30
C PHE A 42 -9.22 -9.96 -2.81
N SER A 43 -9.60 -8.69 -2.92
CA SER A 43 -10.95 -8.27 -2.53
C SER A 43 -12.04 -8.90 -3.40
N TYR A 44 -11.74 -9.18 -4.68
CA TYR A 44 -12.66 -9.86 -5.59
C TYR A 44 -12.81 -11.32 -5.20
N HIS A 45 -11.69 -12.01 -4.95
CA HIS A 45 -11.71 -13.38 -4.43
C HIS A 45 -12.55 -13.49 -3.15
N LEU A 46 -12.37 -12.59 -2.19
CA LEU A 46 -13.15 -12.60 -0.94
C LEU A 46 -14.65 -12.40 -1.17
N LYS A 47 -15.03 -11.52 -2.10
CA LYS A 47 -16.45 -11.28 -2.48
C LYS A 47 -17.10 -12.54 -3.04
N GLU A 48 -16.35 -13.34 -3.78
CA GLU A 48 -16.82 -14.61 -4.35
C GLU A 48 -16.78 -15.77 -3.34
N ASN A 49 -15.98 -15.64 -2.27
CA ASN A 49 -15.71 -16.71 -1.30
C ASN A 49 -16.23 -16.41 0.11
N GLY A 50 -17.41 -15.78 0.22
CA GLY A 50 -18.21 -15.80 1.44
C GLY A 50 -17.98 -14.64 2.43
N ILE A 51 -17.28 -13.58 2.04
CA ILE A 51 -17.24 -12.36 2.86
C ILE A 51 -18.63 -11.72 2.95
N LYS A 52 -19.03 -11.29 4.14
CA LYS A 52 -20.31 -10.59 4.36
C LYS A 52 -20.12 -9.10 4.09
N ILE A 53 -20.82 -8.60 3.07
CA ILE A 53 -20.86 -7.18 2.73
C ILE A 53 -22.17 -6.56 3.22
N HIS A 54 -22.05 -5.48 3.98
CA HIS A 54 -23.15 -4.62 4.40
C HIS A 54 -23.18 -3.38 3.51
N LYS A 55 -24.29 -3.17 2.80
CA LYS A 55 -24.51 -1.99 1.95
C LYS A 55 -25.36 -0.96 2.69
N ASN A 56 -24.89 0.28 2.74
CA ASN A 56 -25.69 1.39 3.22
C ASN A 56 -26.60 1.90 2.10
N LYS A 57 -27.92 1.89 2.35
CA LYS A 57 -28.96 2.26 1.37
C LYS A 57 -28.86 3.72 0.88
N ASN A 58 -28.26 4.61 1.67
CA ASN A 58 -28.27 6.05 1.38
C ASN A 58 -27.08 6.50 0.53
N ASN A 59 -25.95 5.79 0.57
CA ASN A 59 -24.72 6.21 -0.10
C ASN A 59 -23.97 5.08 -0.82
N ASN A 60 -24.60 3.90 -0.98
CA ASN A 60 -24.02 2.72 -1.60
C ASN A 60 -22.66 2.27 -1.04
N LYS A 61 -22.24 2.77 0.14
CA LYS A 61 -20.98 2.35 0.76
C LYS A 61 -21.07 0.89 1.20
N GLU A 62 -20.08 0.13 0.79
CA GLU A 62 -19.87 -1.26 1.19
C GLU A 62 -18.99 -1.29 2.44
N SER A 63 -19.38 -2.06 3.44
CA SER A 63 -18.58 -2.31 4.64
C SER A 63 -18.61 -3.78 5.03
N THR A 64 -17.63 -4.22 5.80
CA THR A 64 -17.61 -5.59 6.34
C THR A 64 -17.14 -5.61 7.78
N ARG A 65 -17.61 -6.61 8.54
CA ARG A 65 -17.04 -6.97 9.84
C ARG A 65 -16.06 -8.13 9.72
N ASP A 66 -15.99 -8.84 8.60
CA ASP A 66 -15.14 -10.01 8.50
C ASP A 66 -13.65 -9.66 8.39
N ILE A 67 -13.30 -8.40 8.14
CA ILE A 67 -11.93 -7.91 8.07
C ILE A 67 -11.79 -6.65 8.91
N ILE A 68 -10.71 -6.60 9.70
CA ILE A 68 -10.33 -5.45 10.50
C ILE A 68 -8.85 -5.12 10.30
N CYS A 69 -8.50 -3.87 10.55
CA CYS A 69 -7.12 -3.42 10.68
C CYS A 69 -6.85 -3.15 12.15
N LEU A 70 -5.82 -3.79 12.70
CA LEU A 70 -5.34 -3.50 14.05
C LEU A 70 -4.09 -2.64 13.99
N ASP A 71 -4.11 -1.57 14.77
CA ASP A 71 -3.02 -0.62 14.93
C ASP A 71 -2.36 -0.84 16.29
N PHE A 72 -1.09 -1.26 16.26
CA PHE A 72 -0.28 -1.49 17.43
C PHE A 72 0.59 -0.26 17.67
N ASP A 73 -0.01 0.84 18.12
CA ASP A 73 0.66 2.10 18.45
C ASP A 73 0.99 2.22 19.95
N PHE A 74 0.12 1.72 20.82
CA PHE A 74 0.32 1.64 22.28
C PHE A 74 -0.10 0.28 22.86
N GLY A 75 0.44 -0.06 24.03
CA GLY A 75 0.08 -1.24 24.82
C GLY A 75 -0.98 -0.96 25.89
N SER A 76 -1.27 -1.95 26.74
CA SER A 76 -2.15 -1.78 27.89
C SER A 76 -1.36 -1.32 29.12
N ARG A 77 -1.93 -0.40 29.90
CA ARG A 77 -1.27 0.17 31.10
C ARG A 77 -1.50 -0.71 32.32
N SER A 78 -0.58 -0.65 33.30
CA SER A 78 -0.88 -1.14 34.65
C SER A 78 -1.83 -0.20 35.40
N TYR A 79 -2.45 -0.72 36.45
CA TYR A 79 -3.29 0.06 37.36
C TYR A 79 -2.58 1.31 37.88
N GLU A 80 -1.33 1.20 38.32
CA GLU A 80 -0.57 2.34 38.86
C GLU A 80 -0.28 3.41 37.80
N GLN A 81 -0.01 3.01 36.56
CA GLN A 81 0.19 3.96 35.45
C GLN A 81 -1.11 4.68 35.10
N GLU A 82 -2.23 3.97 35.04
CA GLU A 82 -3.53 4.58 34.73
C GLU A 82 -4.01 5.48 35.87
N LYS A 83 -3.77 5.09 37.13
CA LYS A 83 -4.04 5.93 38.30
C LYS A 83 -3.23 7.23 38.26
N LYS A 84 -1.91 7.16 38.02
CA LYS A 84 -1.06 8.37 37.89
C LYS A 84 -1.52 9.29 36.76
N ARG A 85 -1.96 8.72 35.63
CA ARG A 85 -2.50 9.49 34.51
C ARG A 85 -3.78 10.24 34.90
N LEU A 86 -4.70 9.57 35.58
CA LEU A 86 -5.95 10.18 36.02
C LEU A 86 -5.72 11.23 37.13
N GLU A 87 -4.78 11.00 38.04
CA GLU A 87 -4.35 11.99 39.04
C GLU A 87 -3.77 13.24 38.36
N ALA A 88 -2.86 13.07 37.39
CA ALA A 88 -2.32 14.20 36.62
C ALA A 88 -3.40 14.94 35.81
N LEU A 89 -4.39 14.24 35.26
CA LEU A 89 -5.51 14.88 34.57
C LEU A 89 -6.44 15.64 35.52
N LYS A 90 -6.59 15.15 36.75
CA LYS A 90 -7.38 15.83 37.79
C LYS A 90 -6.72 17.14 38.22
N ASP A 91 -5.40 17.13 38.35
CA ASP A 91 -4.62 18.31 38.75
C ASP A 91 -4.66 19.40 37.68
N ASN A 92 -4.71 19.02 36.40
CA ASN A 92 -4.81 19.93 35.26
C ASN A 92 -6.25 20.25 34.82
N ALA A 93 -7.27 19.80 35.56
CA ALA A 93 -8.67 20.03 35.17
C ALA A 93 -9.17 21.42 35.61
N ASP A 94 -9.68 22.20 34.65
CA ASP A 94 -10.13 23.57 34.90
C ASP A 94 -11.58 23.66 35.42
N SER A 95 -12.39 22.61 35.25
CA SER A 95 -13.81 22.59 35.65
C SER A 95 -14.13 21.57 36.74
N ILE A 96 -15.09 21.93 37.61
CA ILE A 96 -15.59 21.07 38.70
C ILE A 96 -16.17 19.76 38.14
N GLU A 97 -16.94 19.83 37.06
CA GLU A 97 -17.54 18.67 36.41
C GLU A 97 -16.50 17.67 35.88
N SER A 98 -15.37 18.17 35.35
CA SER A 98 -14.26 17.32 34.91
C SER A 98 -13.59 16.61 36.08
N LYS A 99 -13.40 17.31 37.21
CA LYS A 99 -12.84 16.72 38.44
C LYS A 99 -13.76 15.64 39.02
N GLU A 100 -15.07 15.83 38.99
CA GLU A 100 -16.05 14.82 39.43
C GLU A 100 -16.03 13.57 38.55
N LYS A 101 -16.01 13.74 37.21
CA LYS A 101 -15.86 12.61 36.26
C LYS A 101 -14.57 11.83 36.52
N ILE A 102 -13.45 12.53 36.74
CA ILE A 102 -12.16 11.88 37.01
C ILE A 102 -12.17 11.15 38.36
N ASN A 103 -12.80 11.71 39.40
CA ASN A 103 -12.96 11.03 40.69
C ASN A 103 -13.81 9.75 40.56
N TYR A 104 -14.87 9.79 39.77
CA TYR A 104 -15.67 8.60 39.47
C TYR A 104 -14.83 7.52 38.77
N LEU A 105 -14.02 7.90 37.77
CA LEU A 105 -13.10 6.98 37.09
C LEU A 105 -12.05 6.40 38.07
N LEU A 106 -11.46 7.23 38.94
CA LEU A 106 -10.51 6.78 39.97
C LEU A 106 -11.13 5.74 40.92
N LYS A 107 -12.42 5.88 41.26
CA LYS A 107 -13.16 4.89 42.06
C LYS A 107 -13.42 3.60 41.27
N LYS A 108 -13.75 3.71 39.98
CA LYS A 108 -13.99 2.58 39.08
C LYS A 108 -12.72 1.73 38.88
N ILE A 109 -11.58 2.36 38.60
CA ILE A 109 -10.32 1.63 38.39
C ILE A 109 -9.85 0.91 39.67
N LYS A 110 -10.12 1.47 40.86
CA LYS A 110 -9.85 0.81 42.14
C LYS A 110 -10.63 -0.49 42.30
N GLY A 111 -11.90 -0.51 41.88
CA GLY A 111 -12.72 -1.73 41.87
C GLY A 111 -12.19 -2.80 40.91
N ASN A 112 -11.58 -2.37 39.80
CA ASN A 112 -11.07 -3.24 38.74
C ASN A 112 -9.56 -3.54 38.86
N GLN A 113 -8.91 -3.22 39.99
CA GLN A 113 -7.45 -3.33 40.13
C GLN A 113 -6.90 -4.71 39.75
N LYS A 114 -7.63 -5.78 40.08
CA LYS A 114 -7.23 -7.17 39.78
C LYS A 114 -7.32 -7.55 38.30
N LEU A 115 -8.05 -6.78 37.49
CA LEU A 115 -8.24 -7.05 36.06
C LEU A 115 -7.10 -6.46 35.21
N TYR A 116 -6.36 -5.48 35.73
CA TYR A 116 -5.25 -4.86 35.01
C TYR A 116 -4.12 -5.86 34.80
N ASN A 117 -3.76 -6.09 33.54
CA ASN A 117 -2.63 -6.90 33.14
C ASN A 117 -1.83 -6.12 32.08
N GLU A 118 -0.79 -5.42 32.53
CA GLU A 118 0.04 -4.56 31.68
C GLU A 118 0.68 -5.38 30.56
N LYS A 119 0.59 -4.87 29.34
CA LYS A 119 1.28 -5.42 28.18
C LYS A 119 1.84 -4.29 27.36
N ASN A 120 3.14 -4.33 27.09
CA ASN A 120 3.72 -3.42 26.14
C ASN A 120 3.21 -3.74 24.72
N ARG A 121 3.47 -2.82 23.78
CA ARG A 121 3.00 -2.92 22.40
C ARG A 121 3.47 -4.20 21.69
N ASP A 122 4.67 -4.65 21.97
CA ASP A 122 5.28 -5.80 21.29
C ASP A 122 4.79 -7.12 21.88
N GLU A 123 4.60 -7.20 23.21
CA GLU A 123 3.92 -8.31 23.89
C GLU A 123 2.49 -8.51 23.41
N LEU A 124 1.73 -7.41 23.29
CA LEU A 124 0.36 -7.44 22.80
C LEU A 124 0.30 -7.91 21.34
N ARG A 125 1.28 -7.50 20.54
CA ARG A 125 1.39 -7.94 19.15
C ARG A 125 1.66 -9.44 19.07
N GLU A 126 2.61 -9.95 19.84
CA GLU A 126 2.93 -11.38 19.90
C GLU A 126 1.69 -12.20 20.28
N GLU A 127 0.96 -11.77 21.32
CA GLU A 127 -0.27 -12.44 21.77
C GLU A 127 -1.34 -12.50 20.69
N PHE A 128 -1.67 -11.35 20.07
CA PHE A 128 -2.71 -11.31 19.03
C PHE A 128 -2.29 -12.07 17.77
N TYR A 129 -1.00 -12.25 17.55
CA TYR A 129 -0.46 -12.96 16.40
C TYR A 129 -0.58 -14.46 16.55
N GLN A 130 -0.30 -14.95 17.76
CA GLN A 130 -0.36 -16.37 18.08
C GLN A 130 -1.79 -16.85 18.32
N ASN A 131 -2.59 -16.04 19.03
CA ASN A 131 -3.88 -16.49 19.57
C ASN A 131 -5.09 -15.84 18.90
N GLY A 132 -4.88 -14.89 17.99
CA GLY A 132 -5.97 -14.05 17.47
C GLY A 132 -6.55 -13.11 18.54
N VAL A 133 -7.73 -12.55 18.26
CA VAL A 133 -8.44 -11.64 19.16
C VAL A 133 -9.94 -11.70 18.95
N ASP A 134 -10.69 -11.72 20.06
CA ASP A 134 -12.14 -11.62 20.04
C ASP A 134 -12.59 -10.17 20.05
N ILE A 135 -13.58 -9.85 19.22
CA ILE A 135 -14.29 -8.57 19.27
C ILE A 135 -15.79 -8.82 19.32
N SER A 136 -16.43 -8.28 20.36
CA SER A 136 -17.87 -8.38 20.58
C SER A 136 -18.60 -7.16 20.02
N TYR A 137 -19.54 -7.39 19.12
CA TYR A 137 -20.40 -6.36 18.53
C TYR A 137 -21.80 -6.44 19.11
N LYS A 138 -22.19 -5.39 19.83
CA LYS A 138 -23.54 -5.23 20.36
C LYS A 138 -24.47 -4.72 19.27
N ARG A 139 -25.64 -5.35 19.12
CA ARG A 139 -26.75 -4.84 18.31
C ARG A 139 -28.06 -5.01 19.08
N ILE A 140 -29.01 -4.12 18.84
CA ILE A 140 -30.39 -4.30 19.33
C ILE A 140 -31.16 -4.97 18.20
N ASP A 141 -31.84 -6.07 18.50
CA ASP A 141 -32.70 -6.73 17.53
C ASP A 141 -34.03 -5.97 17.32
N LYS A 142 -34.90 -6.49 16.44
CA LYS A 142 -36.20 -5.87 16.14
C LYS A 142 -37.16 -5.91 17.32
N GLU A 143 -36.90 -6.76 18.32
CA GLU A 143 -37.72 -6.97 19.51
C GLU A 143 -37.20 -6.16 20.72
N GLY A 144 -36.14 -5.37 20.53
CA GLY A 144 -35.55 -4.52 21.56
C GLY A 144 -34.55 -5.24 22.47
N LYS A 145 -34.19 -6.49 22.17
CA LYS A 145 -33.23 -7.27 22.96
C LYS A 145 -31.80 -7.06 22.45
N GLU A 146 -30.87 -6.95 23.40
CA GLU A 146 -29.44 -6.82 23.10
C GLU A 146 -28.90 -8.19 22.65
N VAL A 147 -28.41 -8.24 21.41
CA VAL A 147 -27.73 -9.39 20.82
C VAL A 147 -26.25 -9.05 20.72
N ILE A 148 -25.41 -9.89 21.33
CA ILE A 148 -23.96 -9.77 21.27
C ILE A 148 -23.44 -10.79 20.26
N GLU A 149 -22.78 -10.31 19.21
CA GLU A 149 -22.10 -11.14 18.22
C GLU A 149 -20.58 -11.00 18.44
N THR A 150 -19.94 -12.07 18.92
CA THR A 150 -18.48 -12.12 19.04
C THR A 150 -17.88 -12.77 17.82
N ILE A 151 -16.88 -12.11 17.22
CA ILE A 151 -16.12 -12.62 16.08
C ILE A 151 -14.67 -12.79 16.54
N HIS A 152 -14.13 -13.99 16.32
CA HIS A 152 -12.72 -14.29 16.51
C HIS A 152 -11.93 -13.93 15.25
N TYR A 153 -10.91 -13.09 15.41
CA TYR A 153 -10.08 -12.60 14.33
C TYR A 153 -8.65 -13.13 14.45
N VAL A 154 -8.11 -13.60 13.32
CA VAL A 154 -6.73 -14.08 13.23
C VAL A 154 -5.91 -13.21 12.28
N MET A 155 -4.61 -13.11 12.54
CA MET A 155 -3.68 -12.33 11.73
C MET A 155 -3.63 -12.93 10.31
N LEU A 156 -3.87 -12.11 9.28
CA LEU A 156 -3.85 -12.58 7.90
C LEU A 156 -2.61 -12.11 7.13
N PHE A 157 -2.42 -10.79 7.00
CA PHE A 157 -1.27 -10.24 6.27
C PHE A 157 -0.95 -8.80 6.67
N ARG A 158 0.21 -8.32 6.21
CA ARG A 158 0.57 -6.90 6.23
C ARG A 158 1.04 -6.46 4.85
N THR A 159 0.63 -5.26 4.43
CA THR A 159 1.29 -4.61 3.30
C THR A 159 2.58 -3.94 3.77
N SER A 160 3.52 -3.69 2.85
CA SER A 160 4.76 -2.97 3.18
C SER A 160 4.50 -1.57 3.76
N ALA A 161 3.42 -0.91 3.33
CA ALA A 161 3.01 0.38 3.88
C ALA A 161 2.53 0.25 5.34
N LYS A 162 1.66 -0.73 5.62
CA LYS A 162 1.14 -0.97 6.97
C LYS A 162 2.21 -1.47 7.94
N ALA A 163 3.16 -2.27 7.46
CA ALA A 163 4.28 -2.74 8.27
C ALA A 163 5.13 -1.59 8.83
N LYS A 164 5.33 -0.50 8.07
CA LYS A 164 6.10 0.69 8.52
C LYS A 164 5.45 1.44 9.68
N ILE A 165 4.13 1.39 9.78
CA ILE A 165 3.34 2.13 10.78
C ILE A 165 2.76 1.22 11.87
N GLY A 166 3.17 -0.06 11.94
CA GLY A 166 2.71 -0.99 12.98
C GLY A 166 1.26 -1.49 12.81
N GLN A 167 0.70 -1.38 11.61
CA GLN A 167 -0.66 -1.84 11.30
C GLN A 167 -0.70 -3.22 10.63
N VAL A 168 -1.81 -3.94 10.83
CA VAL A 168 -1.97 -5.34 10.44
C VAL A 168 -3.40 -5.63 10.02
N ILE A 169 -3.59 -6.43 8.97
CA ILE A 169 -4.90 -6.93 8.58
C ILE A 169 -5.19 -8.25 9.29
N PHE A 170 -6.32 -8.29 9.96
CA PHE A 170 -6.89 -9.47 10.60
C PHE A 170 -8.21 -9.85 9.90
N ILE A 171 -8.52 -11.14 9.87
CA ILE A 171 -9.72 -11.69 9.24
C ILE A 171 -10.49 -12.58 10.22
N ASN A 172 -11.81 -12.64 10.07
CA ASN A 172 -12.66 -13.62 10.73
C ASN A 172 -12.10 -15.02 10.47
N GLU A 173 -11.84 -15.77 11.55
CA GLU A 173 -11.24 -17.10 11.51
C GLU A 173 -11.94 -18.05 10.53
N LYS A 174 -13.27 -17.93 10.39
CA LYS A 174 -14.08 -18.75 9.49
C LYS A 174 -13.69 -18.61 8.01
N LEU A 175 -13.07 -17.49 7.62
CA LEU A 175 -12.62 -17.22 6.26
C LEU A 175 -11.10 -17.38 6.09
N TYR A 176 -10.37 -17.58 7.19
CA TYR A 176 -8.91 -17.54 7.20
C TYR A 176 -8.29 -18.58 6.26
N GLU A 177 -8.70 -19.84 6.37
CA GLU A 177 -8.12 -20.94 5.59
C GLU A 177 -8.19 -20.71 4.08
N ASN A 178 -9.36 -20.27 3.60
CA ASN A 178 -9.55 -19.96 2.18
C ASN A 178 -8.75 -18.72 1.76
N ALA A 179 -8.80 -17.65 2.56
CA ALA A 179 -8.10 -16.40 2.26
C ALA A 179 -6.58 -16.57 2.24
N TYR A 180 -6.03 -17.30 3.22
CA TYR A 180 -4.59 -17.52 3.38
C TYR A 180 -4.04 -18.51 2.34
N ASP A 181 -4.77 -19.60 2.04
CA ASP A 181 -4.41 -20.49 0.93
C ASP A 181 -4.37 -19.72 -0.39
N TRP A 182 -5.38 -18.90 -0.66
CA TRP A 182 -5.44 -18.11 -1.89
C TRP A 182 -4.27 -17.12 -1.97
N LEU A 183 -4.08 -16.27 -0.94
CA LEU A 183 -3.00 -15.27 -0.90
C LEU A 183 -1.62 -15.89 -1.13
N THR A 184 -1.37 -17.05 -0.56
CA THR A 184 -0.08 -17.75 -0.62
C THR A 184 0.01 -18.77 -1.75
N ILE A 185 -1.00 -18.86 -2.63
CA ILE A 185 -1.18 -19.91 -3.64
C ILE A 185 -0.96 -21.34 -3.09
N GLY A 186 -1.38 -21.58 -1.86
CA GLY A 186 -1.27 -22.84 -1.13
C GLY A 186 0.12 -23.14 -0.56
N LEU A 187 1.08 -22.22 -0.71
CA LEU A 187 2.44 -22.41 -0.18
C LEU A 187 2.50 -22.26 1.33
N GLY A 188 1.54 -21.55 1.94
CA GLY A 188 1.47 -21.39 3.40
C GLY A 188 1.54 -22.72 4.15
N LYS A 189 0.79 -23.73 3.68
CA LYS A 189 0.73 -25.07 4.28
C LYS A 189 1.93 -25.96 3.95
N LYS A 190 2.79 -25.53 3.01
CA LYS A 190 3.97 -26.26 2.56
C LYS A 190 5.27 -25.73 3.17
N MET A 191 5.22 -24.63 3.91
CA MET A 191 6.39 -24.09 4.58
C MET A 191 6.82 -25.05 5.70
N ALA A 192 8.12 -25.33 5.78
CA ALA A 192 8.70 -26.08 6.88
C ALA A 192 8.54 -25.31 8.20
N HIS A 193 8.61 -26.03 9.32
CA HIS A 193 8.63 -25.38 10.64
C HIS A 193 9.92 -24.57 10.83
N ASP A 194 11.07 -25.17 10.48
CA ASP A 194 12.38 -24.56 10.62
C ASP A 194 12.84 -23.94 9.29
N ASN A 195 13.51 -22.78 9.37
CA ASN A 195 13.98 -22.02 8.20
C ASN A 195 12.88 -21.69 7.17
N ALA A 196 11.65 -21.53 7.64
CA ALA A 196 10.51 -21.13 6.84
C ALA A 196 10.79 -19.79 6.13
N LYS A 197 10.41 -19.68 4.85
CA LYS A 197 10.54 -18.46 4.04
C LYS A 197 9.45 -17.42 4.35
N ILE A 198 9.23 -17.16 5.64
CA ILE A 198 8.15 -16.29 6.14
C ILE A 198 8.37 -14.82 5.76
N VAL A 199 9.63 -14.38 5.67
CA VAL A 199 9.97 -12.99 5.32
C VAL A 199 9.66 -12.75 3.84
N GLU A 200 10.06 -13.68 2.97
CA GLU A 200 9.75 -13.65 1.55
C GLU A 200 8.24 -13.74 1.32
N MET A 201 7.57 -14.68 2.00
CA MET A 201 6.11 -14.86 1.85
C MET A 201 5.36 -13.59 2.27
N SER A 202 5.72 -13.02 3.41
CA SER A 202 5.14 -11.77 3.91
C SER A 202 5.37 -10.58 2.98
N ALA A 203 6.46 -10.58 2.21
CA ALA A 203 6.77 -9.53 1.25
C ALA A 203 5.95 -9.64 -0.05
N TYR A 204 5.63 -10.87 -0.50
CA TYR A 204 5.07 -11.10 -1.84
C TYR A 204 3.62 -11.60 -1.88
N ALA A 205 3.12 -12.30 -0.86
CA ALA A 205 1.71 -12.67 -0.77
C ALA A 205 0.76 -11.45 -0.84
N PRO A 206 1.09 -10.28 -0.26
CA PRO A 206 0.25 -9.09 -0.35
C PRO A 206 0.19 -8.44 -1.73
N LEU A 207 0.94 -8.89 -2.75
CA LEU A 207 0.95 -8.24 -4.07
C LEU A 207 -0.45 -8.16 -4.71
N THR A 208 -1.27 -9.19 -4.53
CA THR A 208 -2.66 -9.27 -5.03
C THR A 208 -3.65 -8.40 -4.26
N THR A 209 -3.21 -7.81 -3.14
CA THR A 209 -3.99 -6.86 -2.32
C THR A 209 -3.79 -5.40 -2.75
N SER A 210 -2.92 -5.16 -3.74
CA SER A 210 -2.68 -3.84 -4.28
C SER A 210 -3.97 -3.28 -4.91
N THR A 211 -4.21 -1.98 -4.72
CA THR A 211 -5.32 -1.30 -5.40
C THR A 211 -5.16 -1.43 -6.91
N ILE A 212 -6.21 -1.88 -7.58
CA ILE A 212 -6.28 -1.97 -9.03
C ILE A 212 -7.24 -0.91 -9.57
N ILE A 213 -6.90 -0.36 -10.73
CA ILE A 213 -7.72 0.57 -11.51
C ILE A 213 -8.45 -0.14 -12.66
N GLY A 214 -8.12 -1.40 -12.90
CA GLY A 214 -8.75 -2.25 -13.90
C GLY A 214 -8.16 -3.66 -13.89
N THR A 215 -8.74 -4.53 -14.70
CA THR A 215 -8.23 -5.88 -14.93
C THR A 215 -8.08 -6.15 -16.42
N MET A 216 -7.27 -7.15 -16.74
CA MET A 216 -7.17 -7.73 -18.08
C MET A 216 -6.97 -9.24 -17.98
N ASN A 217 -7.43 -9.97 -18.98
CA ASN A 217 -7.21 -11.41 -19.07
C ASN A 217 -6.00 -11.68 -19.98
N ILE A 218 -5.05 -12.47 -19.48
CA ILE A 218 -3.88 -12.92 -20.24
C ILE A 218 -3.61 -14.36 -19.81
N PRO A 219 -3.82 -15.36 -20.69
CA PRO A 219 -3.42 -16.73 -20.39
C PRO A 219 -1.97 -16.76 -19.92
N VAL A 220 -1.70 -17.48 -18.84
CA VAL A 220 -0.37 -17.49 -18.23
C VAL A 220 0.69 -18.08 -19.18
N GLU A 221 0.27 -18.97 -20.08
CA GLU A 221 1.08 -19.54 -21.15
C GLU A 221 1.45 -18.53 -22.24
N ASP A 222 0.69 -17.45 -22.42
CA ASP A 222 1.00 -16.40 -23.40
C ASP A 222 2.11 -15.44 -22.91
N ILE A 223 2.64 -15.68 -21.72
CA ILE A 223 3.70 -14.89 -21.09
C ILE A 223 5.05 -15.58 -21.28
N LEU A 224 5.86 -15.05 -22.19
CA LEU A 224 7.24 -15.47 -22.37
C LEU A 224 8.13 -14.86 -21.26
N ILE A 225 8.70 -15.71 -20.41
CA ILE A 225 9.58 -15.29 -19.31
C ILE A 225 11.04 -15.61 -19.68
N LEU A 226 11.86 -14.56 -19.77
CA LEU A 226 13.28 -14.64 -20.10
C LEU A 226 14.16 -14.36 -18.89
N LYS A 227 15.46 -14.64 -18.98
CA LYS A 227 16.42 -14.22 -17.95
C LYS A 227 16.73 -12.74 -18.07
N ASP A 228 16.79 -12.05 -16.94
CA ASP A 228 17.32 -10.70 -16.87
C ASP A 228 18.77 -10.64 -17.40
N GLN A 229 19.11 -9.47 -17.94
CA GLN A 229 20.45 -9.17 -18.47
C GLN A 229 21.18 -8.24 -17.51
N ASP A 230 22.39 -8.63 -17.14
CA ASP A 230 23.25 -7.86 -16.26
C ASP A 230 24.37 -7.19 -17.09
N SER A 231 24.59 -5.89 -16.85
CA SER A 231 25.71 -5.13 -17.39
C SER A 231 26.69 -4.80 -16.27
N PHE A 232 27.97 -5.09 -16.48
CA PHE A 232 29.04 -4.85 -15.52
C PHE A 232 29.92 -3.69 -15.97
N PHE A 233 30.29 -2.81 -15.05
CA PHE A 233 31.21 -1.70 -15.31
C PHE A 233 31.96 -1.31 -14.04
N LYS A 234 33.14 -0.68 -14.20
CA LYS A 234 33.93 -0.17 -13.06
C LYS A 234 33.64 1.31 -12.82
N THR A 235 33.46 1.68 -11.56
CA THR A 235 33.32 3.07 -11.16
C THR A 235 33.76 3.27 -9.71
N PHE A 236 34.09 4.51 -9.34
CA PHE A 236 34.33 4.85 -7.94
C PHE A 236 33.00 4.87 -7.18
N VAL A 237 32.92 4.04 -6.13
CA VAL A 237 31.76 3.93 -5.26
C VAL A 237 32.10 4.34 -3.84
N LYS A 238 31.09 4.83 -3.10
CA LYS A 238 31.17 5.04 -1.66
C LYS A 238 30.78 3.74 -0.95
N VAL A 239 31.77 3.07 -0.38
CA VAL A 239 31.59 1.78 0.28
C VAL A 239 31.48 1.99 1.77
N VAL A 240 30.36 1.54 2.34
CA VAL A 240 30.13 1.53 3.78
C VAL A 240 30.81 0.29 4.37
N LYS A 241 31.76 0.49 5.27
CA LYS A 241 32.52 -0.58 5.95
C LYS A 241 32.37 -0.45 7.46
N ALA A 242 32.38 -1.58 8.15
CA ALA A 242 32.47 -1.63 9.61
C ALA A 242 33.95 -1.75 10.02
N GLN A 243 34.53 -0.66 10.53
CA GLN A 243 35.89 -0.65 11.04
C GLN A 243 35.88 -0.96 12.54
N LYS A 244 36.67 -1.94 12.97
CA LYS A 244 36.88 -2.22 14.39
C LYS A 244 37.74 -1.13 15.03
N TYR A 245 37.39 -0.71 16.24
CA TYR A 245 38.18 0.19 17.07
C TYR A 245 38.06 -0.23 18.54
N LYS A 246 39.07 0.06 19.36
CA LYS A 246 38.97 -0.12 20.82
C LYS A 246 38.47 1.18 21.43
N ASP A 247 37.47 1.10 22.30
CA ASP A 247 37.07 2.25 23.09
C ASP A 247 38.05 2.51 24.24
N VAL A 248 37.81 3.59 25.01
CA VAL A 248 38.63 3.99 26.16
C VAL A 248 38.75 2.92 27.25
N ASN A 249 37.86 1.92 27.26
CA ASN A 249 37.87 0.80 28.21
C ASN A 249 38.48 -0.47 27.60
N GLY A 250 39.06 -0.39 26.39
CA GLY A 250 39.65 -1.53 25.68
C GLY A 250 38.64 -2.48 25.03
N ILE A 251 37.34 -2.14 25.02
CA ILE A 251 36.29 -2.97 24.42
C ILE A 251 36.28 -2.76 22.90
N GLU A 252 36.30 -3.87 22.16
CA GLU A 252 36.26 -3.83 20.69
C GLU A 252 34.86 -3.46 20.20
N LYS A 253 34.73 -2.29 19.56
CA LYS A 253 33.51 -1.79 18.96
C LYS A 253 33.69 -1.63 17.45
N LYS A 254 32.57 -1.54 16.72
CA LYS A 254 32.56 -1.29 15.27
C LYS A 254 32.06 0.13 15.03
N LYS A 255 32.78 0.90 14.21
CA LYS A 255 32.31 2.19 13.68
C LYS A 255 32.03 2.06 12.19
N CYS A 256 30.97 2.73 11.74
CA CYS A 256 30.63 2.84 10.33
C CYS A 256 31.56 3.86 9.68
N ILE A 257 32.30 3.45 8.65
CA ILE A 257 33.14 4.34 7.84
C ILE A 257 32.70 4.26 6.38
N VAL A 258 32.91 5.35 5.64
CA VAL A 258 32.63 5.41 4.21
C VAL A 258 33.95 5.66 3.49
N THR A 259 34.35 4.73 2.62
CA THR A 259 35.57 4.85 1.81
C THR A 259 35.22 4.97 0.33
N SER A 260 35.94 5.81 -0.40
CA SER A 260 35.84 5.87 -1.86
C SER A 260 36.80 4.85 -2.45
N GLU A 261 36.30 3.92 -3.24
CA GLU A 261 37.15 2.95 -3.95
C GLU A 261 36.53 2.56 -5.29
N GLU A 262 37.37 2.22 -6.25
CA GLU A 262 36.92 1.69 -7.52
C GLU A 262 36.39 0.26 -7.32
N ARG A 263 35.16 0.00 -7.76
CA ARG A 263 34.58 -1.35 -7.78
C ARG A 263 33.89 -1.63 -9.09
N GLU A 264 33.89 -2.90 -9.45
CA GLU A 264 32.96 -3.41 -10.45
C GLU A 264 31.54 -3.41 -9.85
N VAL A 265 30.62 -2.77 -10.56
CA VAL A 265 29.21 -2.68 -10.21
C VAL A 265 28.38 -3.33 -11.31
N LYS A 266 27.21 -3.82 -10.92
CA LYS A 266 26.28 -4.53 -11.80
C LYS A 266 25.00 -3.72 -11.93
N ASN A 267 24.51 -3.56 -13.14
CA ASN A 267 23.18 -3.02 -13.43
C ASN A 267 22.32 -4.09 -14.11
N THR A 268 21.17 -4.42 -13.52
CA THR A 268 20.19 -5.30 -14.14
C THR A 268 19.28 -4.48 -15.05
N LEU A 269 19.39 -4.70 -16.36
CA LEU A 269 18.88 -3.77 -17.38
C LEU A 269 17.35 -3.70 -17.43
N TRP A 270 16.68 -4.83 -17.22
CA TRP A 270 15.24 -4.99 -17.45
C TRP A 270 14.48 -5.40 -16.18
N ASP A 271 15.00 -5.07 -14.99
CA ASP A 271 14.45 -5.52 -13.70
C ASP A 271 12.95 -5.19 -13.55
N GLY A 272 12.12 -6.23 -13.64
CA GLY A 272 10.67 -6.12 -13.50
C GLY A 272 9.99 -5.39 -14.66
N MET A 273 10.67 -5.20 -15.79
CA MET A 273 10.11 -4.64 -17.02
C MET A 273 9.48 -5.76 -17.88
N GLY A 274 8.52 -5.39 -18.71
CA GLY A 274 8.01 -6.25 -19.75
C GLY A 274 7.46 -5.47 -20.93
N ILE A 275 7.09 -6.18 -21.98
CA ILE A 275 6.38 -5.67 -23.14
C ILE A 275 5.03 -6.39 -23.20
N ILE A 276 3.98 -5.66 -23.53
CA ILE A 276 2.63 -6.19 -23.72
C ILE A 276 2.20 -5.87 -25.15
N GLU A 277 1.65 -6.87 -25.83
CA GLU A 277 1.09 -6.72 -27.16
C GLU A 277 -0.02 -5.67 -27.16
N SER A 278 0.13 -4.69 -28.05
CA SER A 278 -0.72 -3.51 -28.17
C SER A 278 -2.20 -3.83 -28.30
N SER A 279 -2.55 -4.93 -28.99
CA SER A 279 -3.93 -5.35 -29.20
C SER A 279 -4.58 -5.95 -27.95
N TYR A 280 -3.78 -6.38 -26.97
CA TYR A 280 -4.25 -6.94 -25.69
C TYR A 280 -4.40 -5.87 -24.60
N LEU A 281 -3.75 -4.72 -24.75
CA LEU A 281 -3.89 -3.62 -23.80
C LEU A 281 -5.27 -2.96 -23.90
N PRO A 282 -5.96 -2.72 -22.76
CA PRO A 282 -7.19 -1.94 -22.75
C PRO A 282 -7.00 -0.56 -23.39
N ARG A 283 -7.99 -0.08 -24.15
CA ARG A 283 -7.91 1.18 -24.92
C ARG A 283 -7.60 2.42 -24.10
N TRP A 284 -7.93 2.41 -22.80
CA TRP A 284 -7.66 3.52 -21.88
C TRP A 284 -6.21 3.55 -21.37
N ILE A 285 -5.42 2.51 -21.64
CA ILE A 285 -3.98 2.49 -21.40
C ILE A 285 -3.26 2.98 -22.64
N ASN A 286 -2.44 4.01 -22.45
CA ASN A 286 -1.75 4.64 -23.56
C ASN A 286 -0.34 4.07 -23.77
N GLY A 287 0.50 4.04 -22.73
CA GLY A 287 1.91 3.64 -22.84
C GLY A 287 2.36 2.48 -21.95
N MET A 288 1.89 2.39 -20.70
CA MET A 288 2.36 1.35 -19.77
C MET A 288 1.27 0.83 -18.83
N ALA A 289 1.39 -0.44 -18.43
CA ALA A 289 0.53 -1.08 -17.42
C ALA A 289 1.39 -1.74 -16.34
N LEU A 290 1.20 -1.33 -15.09
CA LEU A 290 1.79 -1.98 -13.93
C LEU A 290 0.91 -3.15 -13.49
N LEU A 291 1.31 -4.37 -13.83
CA LEU A 291 0.53 -5.59 -13.57
C LEU A 291 0.89 -6.24 -12.24
N ARG A 292 -0.12 -6.81 -11.59
CA ARG A 292 0.00 -7.66 -10.38
C ARG A 292 -0.81 -8.92 -10.55
N ASN A 293 -0.22 -10.00 -10.04
CA ASN A 293 -0.90 -11.27 -9.77
C ASN A 293 -0.14 -11.99 -8.64
N HIS A 294 -0.55 -13.21 -8.29
CA HIS A 294 0.11 -14.03 -7.28
C HIS A 294 1.60 -14.15 -7.57
N LEU A 295 2.40 -13.64 -6.63
CA LEU A 295 3.86 -13.66 -6.70
C LEU A 295 4.40 -13.10 -8.03
N PHE A 296 3.71 -12.13 -8.64
CA PHE A 296 4.08 -11.50 -9.91
C PHE A 296 3.95 -9.98 -9.82
N LYS A 297 4.99 -9.29 -10.28
CA LYS A 297 5.07 -7.83 -10.31
C LYS A 297 5.87 -7.38 -11.53
N MET A 298 5.20 -6.73 -12.47
CA MET A 298 5.79 -6.31 -13.74
C MET A 298 5.28 -4.94 -14.16
N CYS A 299 6.16 -4.11 -14.74
CA CYS A 299 5.80 -2.89 -15.45
C CYS A 299 5.90 -3.16 -16.95
N GLY A 300 4.75 -3.35 -17.60
CA GLY A 300 4.66 -3.68 -19.01
C GLY A 300 4.49 -2.44 -19.87
N PHE A 301 5.28 -2.32 -20.92
CA PHE A 301 5.18 -1.24 -21.91
C PHE A 301 4.45 -1.73 -23.15
N LYS A 302 3.63 -0.85 -23.73
CA LYS A 302 2.94 -1.12 -24.99
C LYS A 302 3.96 -1.37 -26.10
N GLY A 303 3.85 -2.51 -26.77
CA GLY A 303 4.67 -2.86 -27.92
C GLY A 303 3.92 -3.71 -28.93
N HIS A 304 4.57 -4.01 -30.05
CA HIS A 304 4.02 -4.84 -31.13
C HIS A 304 4.82 -6.14 -31.23
N ILE A 305 4.63 -7.03 -30.24
CA ILE A 305 5.32 -8.31 -30.10
C ILE A 305 5.02 -9.22 -31.30
N GLN A 306 3.76 -9.30 -31.70
CA GLN A 306 3.35 -10.16 -32.81
C GLN A 306 3.92 -9.66 -34.15
N LEU A 307 3.96 -8.34 -34.36
CA LEU A 307 4.61 -7.75 -35.54
C LEU A 307 6.11 -8.04 -35.55
N PHE A 308 6.79 -7.86 -34.42
CA PHE A 308 8.21 -8.18 -34.28
C PHE A 308 8.49 -9.63 -34.65
N PHE A 309 7.72 -10.59 -34.14
CA PHE A 309 7.93 -12.01 -34.45
C PHE A 309 7.64 -12.33 -35.92
N ARG A 310 6.62 -11.73 -36.55
CA ARG A 310 6.36 -11.88 -37.99
C ARG A 310 7.55 -11.41 -38.83
N ASP A 311 8.03 -10.20 -38.56
CA ASP A 311 9.18 -9.61 -39.26
C ASP A 311 10.45 -10.44 -39.03
N TRP A 312 10.66 -10.91 -37.79
CA TRP A 312 11.80 -11.75 -37.45
C TRP A 312 11.77 -13.10 -38.17
N CYS A 313 10.62 -13.77 -38.19
CA CYS A 313 10.46 -15.04 -38.89
C CYS A 313 10.69 -14.88 -40.39
N LEU A 314 10.11 -13.83 -41.00
CA LEU A 314 10.30 -13.51 -42.41
C LEU A 314 11.78 -13.29 -42.76
N ARG A 315 12.50 -12.50 -41.95
CA ARG A 315 13.93 -12.21 -42.17
C ARG A 315 14.84 -13.42 -41.99
N ASN A 316 14.43 -14.39 -41.19
CA ASN A 316 15.20 -15.59 -40.90
C ASN A 316 14.69 -16.83 -41.65
N ASN A 317 13.77 -16.67 -42.60
CA ASN A 317 13.19 -17.75 -43.39
C ASN A 317 12.55 -18.86 -42.52
N LEU A 318 11.83 -18.43 -41.49
CA LEU A 318 11.08 -19.27 -40.55
C LEU A 318 9.57 -19.07 -40.76
N ASP A 319 8.76 -20.09 -40.48
CA ASP A 319 7.31 -20.00 -40.50
C ASP A 319 6.76 -19.47 -39.16
N TYR A 320 6.19 -18.27 -39.17
CA TYR A 320 5.59 -17.64 -37.98
C TYR A 320 4.49 -18.48 -37.33
N GLU A 321 3.74 -19.26 -38.12
CA GLU A 321 2.60 -20.02 -37.61
C GLU A 321 3.01 -21.24 -36.77
N THR A 322 4.23 -21.72 -36.98
CA THR A 322 4.77 -22.93 -36.33
C THR A 322 6.05 -22.68 -35.53
N TYR A 323 6.70 -21.53 -35.70
CA TYR A 323 7.94 -21.20 -35.01
C TYR A 323 7.71 -21.08 -33.50
N GLN A 324 8.58 -21.73 -32.74
CA GLN A 324 8.55 -21.75 -31.28
C GLN A 324 9.81 -21.14 -30.69
N VAL A 325 9.65 -20.43 -29.58
CA VAL A 325 10.73 -19.93 -28.75
C VAL A 325 10.68 -20.56 -27.38
N LYS A 326 11.85 -20.69 -26.75
CA LYS A 326 11.98 -21.34 -25.45
C LYS A 326 12.09 -20.29 -24.35
N ASP A 327 11.29 -20.45 -23.30
CA ASP A 327 11.41 -19.61 -22.10
C ASP A 327 12.63 -20.02 -21.25
N MET A 328 12.87 -19.29 -20.16
CA MET A 328 14.01 -19.58 -19.27
C MET A 328 13.93 -20.91 -18.51
N PHE A 329 12.73 -21.50 -18.40
CA PHE A 329 12.46 -22.78 -17.73
C PHE A 329 12.55 -23.95 -18.71
N GLY A 330 12.50 -23.65 -19.99
CA GLY A 330 12.63 -24.59 -21.08
C GLY A 330 11.31 -25.02 -21.71
N ASN A 331 10.21 -24.33 -21.44
CA ASN A 331 8.95 -24.56 -22.14
C ASN A 331 8.97 -23.89 -23.51
N PHE A 332 8.33 -24.51 -24.49
CA PHE A 332 8.18 -23.97 -25.84
C PHE A 332 6.89 -23.17 -25.96
N HIS A 333 7.01 -22.00 -26.59
CA HIS A 333 5.94 -21.05 -26.83
C HIS A 333 5.86 -20.77 -28.33
N TYR A 334 4.67 -20.87 -28.94
CA TYR A 334 4.51 -20.44 -30.32
C TYR A 334 4.63 -18.92 -30.41
N ALA A 335 5.44 -18.44 -31.35
CA ALA A 335 5.71 -17.01 -31.52
C ALA A 335 4.44 -16.18 -31.76
N LYS A 336 3.40 -16.80 -32.33
CA LYS A 336 2.11 -16.16 -32.58
C LYS A 336 1.22 -15.97 -31.35
N ASP A 337 1.40 -16.81 -30.34
CA ASP A 337 0.55 -16.85 -29.15
C ASP A 337 1.05 -15.86 -28.10
N ILE A 338 2.36 -15.61 -28.02
CA ILE A 338 2.98 -14.70 -27.06
C ILE A 338 2.34 -13.30 -27.09
N LYS A 339 1.73 -12.90 -25.96
CA LYS A 339 1.14 -11.57 -25.75
C LYS A 339 1.95 -10.71 -24.79
N VAL A 340 2.80 -11.33 -23.98
CA VAL A 340 3.63 -10.63 -23.01
C VAL A 340 5.04 -11.22 -23.04
N ILE A 341 6.04 -10.35 -23.00
CA ILE A 341 7.42 -10.75 -22.74
C ILE A 341 7.86 -10.06 -21.46
N THR A 342 8.44 -10.81 -20.51
CA THR A 342 9.03 -10.24 -19.30
C THR A 342 10.26 -11.03 -18.85
N THR A 343 10.88 -10.61 -17.75
CA THR A 343 12.07 -11.22 -17.21
C THR A 343 11.82 -11.87 -15.86
N ASP A 344 12.80 -12.68 -15.43
CA ASP A 344 12.70 -13.49 -14.24
C ASP A 344 12.64 -12.69 -12.95
N ASN A 345 13.06 -11.43 -12.92
CA ASN A 345 12.78 -10.60 -11.75
C ASN A 345 11.31 -10.16 -11.64
N ALA A 346 10.50 -10.21 -12.69
CA ALA A 346 9.07 -9.94 -12.56
C ALA A 346 8.33 -11.02 -11.73
N ILE A 347 8.83 -12.26 -11.79
CA ILE A 347 8.30 -13.39 -11.02
C ILE A 347 8.97 -13.51 -9.65
N LYS A 348 8.17 -13.47 -8.60
CA LYS A 348 8.62 -13.59 -7.21
C LYS A 348 8.47 -15.01 -6.69
N TRP A 349 7.72 -15.87 -7.39
CA TRP A 349 7.57 -17.28 -7.04
C TRP A 349 8.86 -18.09 -7.16
N LYS A 350 9.85 -17.63 -7.94
CA LYS A 350 11.20 -18.25 -8.04
C LYS A 350 11.85 -18.48 -6.66
N LYS A 351 11.49 -17.66 -5.67
CA LYS A 351 11.99 -17.78 -4.29
C LYS A 351 11.48 -19.02 -3.55
N PHE A 352 10.46 -19.69 -4.07
CA PHE A 352 9.75 -20.80 -3.44
C PHE A 352 9.84 -22.11 -4.27
N ILE A 353 10.80 -22.22 -5.19
CA ILE A 353 10.96 -23.40 -6.06
C ILE A 353 11.05 -24.71 -5.25
N ASP A 354 11.77 -24.68 -4.13
CA ASP A 354 11.92 -25.78 -3.17
C ASP A 354 10.57 -26.35 -2.69
N ILE A 355 9.59 -25.49 -2.42
CA ILE A 355 8.24 -25.88 -1.96
C ILE A 355 7.20 -25.92 -3.08
N MET A 356 7.62 -25.65 -4.32
CA MET A 356 6.83 -25.72 -5.55
C MET A 356 7.26 -26.89 -6.46
N GLY A 357 7.72 -28.01 -5.87
CA GLY A 357 8.12 -29.21 -6.61
C GLY A 357 9.62 -29.34 -6.88
N GLY A 358 10.45 -28.47 -6.29
CA GLY A 358 11.91 -28.62 -6.22
C GLY A 358 12.67 -28.27 -7.50
N THR A 359 11.99 -28.10 -8.64
CA THR A 359 12.61 -27.76 -9.92
C THR A 359 11.96 -26.51 -10.53
N PRO A 360 12.69 -25.70 -11.31
CA PRO A 360 12.10 -24.52 -11.98
C PRO A 360 10.90 -24.85 -12.86
N GLN A 361 10.91 -26.00 -13.55
CA GLN A 361 9.82 -26.46 -14.41
C GLN A 361 8.58 -26.84 -13.61
N ALA A 362 8.74 -27.62 -12.53
CA ALA A 362 7.63 -27.97 -11.64
C ALA A 362 7.02 -26.73 -11.00
N ALA A 363 7.86 -25.77 -10.61
CA ALA A 363 7.41 -24.51 -10.02
C ALA A 363 6.67 -23.62 -11.01
N TYR A 364 7.15 -23.52 -12.25
CA TYR A 364 6.44 -22.83 -13.33
C TYR A 364 5.05 -23.44 -13.56
N LYS A 365 4.96 -24.77 -13.70
CA LYS A 365 3.70 -25.48 -13.89
C LYS A 365 2.73 -25.25 -12.71
N TYR A 366 3.22 -25.40 -11.48
CA TYR A 366 2.43 -25.14 -10.28
C TYR A 366 1.86 -23.72 -10.26
N TRP A 367 2.68 -22.72 -10.59
CA TRP A 367 2.24 -21.34 -10.65
C TRP A 367 1.18 -21.14 -11.75
N CYS A 368 1.39 -21.67 -12.96
CA CYS A 368 0.42 -21.58 -14.05
C CYS A 368 -0.93 -22.18 -13.67
N GLU A 369 -0.95 -23.37 -13.08
CA GLU A 369 -2.18 -24.03 -12.60
C GLU A 369 -2.95 -23.18 -11.58
N ARG A 370 -2.23 -22.47 -10.70
CA ARG A 370 -2.85 -21.57 -9.72
C ARG A 370 -3.45 -20.32 -10.38
N ILE A 371 -2.74 -19.70 -11.33
CA ILE A 371 -3.26 -18.53 -12.05
C ILE A 371 -4.48 -18.89 -12.92
N HIS A 372 -4.43 -20.04 -13.60
CA HIS A 372 -5.53 -20.52 -14.43
C HIS A 372 -6.79 -20.82 -13.61
N LYS A 373 -6.63 -21.34 -12.39
CA LYS A 373 -7.75 -21.56 -11.46
C LYS A 373 -8.45 -20.25 -11.07
N ASP A 374 -7.72 -19.13 -11.08
CA ASP A 374 -8.24 -17.79 -10.81
C ASP A 374 -8.69 -17.06 -12.09
N GLY A 375 -8.79 -17.78 -13.22
CA GLY A 375 -9.33 -17.29 -14.48
C GLY A 375 -8.37 -16.40 -15.29
N ASP A 376 -7.06 -16.48 -15.04
CA ASP A 376 -6.04 -15.73 -15.77
C ASP A 376 -6.25 -14.20 -15.75
N ILE A 377 -6.78 -13.70 -14.63
CA ILE A 377 -7.09 -12.28 -14.44
C ILE A 377 -5.90 -11.56 -13.81
N TRP A 378 -5.45 -10.50 -14.47
CA TRP A 378 -4.34 -9.65 -14.04
C TRP A 378 -4.85 -8.31 -13.55
N GLY A 379 -4.36 -7.86 -12.40
CA GLY A 379 -4.69 -6.56 -11.83
C GLY A 379 -3.80 -5.46 -12.41
N ILE A 380 -4.41 -4.44 -13.01
CA ILE A 380 -3.71 -3.22 -13.46
C ILE A 380 -3.71 -2.23 -12.29
N VAL A 381 -2.54 -1.97 -11.72
CA VAL A 381 -2.37 -1.10 -10.54
C VAL A 381 -2.17 0.36 -10.92
N LYS A 382 -1.43 0.59 -12.00
CA LYS A 382 -1.05 1.93 -12.45
C LYS A 382 -0.87 1.94 -13.96
N THR A 383 -1.25 3.05 -14.58
CA THR A 383 -0.97 3.37 -15.97
C THR A 383 -0.33 4.75 -16.07
N ASP A 384 0.20 5.08 -17.24
CA ASP A 384 0.58 6.45 -17.57
C ASP A 384 -0.65 7.38 -17.49
N HIS A 385 -0.42 8.60 -17.00
CA HIS A 385 -1.44 9.62 -16.82
C HIS A 385 -0.82 10.99 -17.16
N LYS A 386 -1.65 11.94 -17.58
CA LYS A 386 -1.21 13.31 -17.82
C LYS A 386 -0.66 13.91 -16.52
N SER A 387 0.39 14.72 -16.61
CA SER A 387 0.88 15.49 -15.47
C SER A 387 -0.24 16.34 -14.87
N LYS A 388 -0.22 16.53 -13.55
CA LYS A 388 -1.06 17.53 -12.87
C LYS A 388 -0.72 18.97 -13.27
N PHE A 389 0.45 19.18 -13.90
CA PHE A 389 0.96 20.47 -14.35
C PHE A 389 1.22 20.46 -15.87
N ASP A 390 0.40 19.72 -16.62
CA ASP A 390 0.47 19.63 -18.09
C ASP A 390 1.82 19.15 -18.63
N GLU A 391 2.68 20.07 -19.05
CA GLU A 391 4.02 19.77 -19.59
C GLU A 391 5.13 19.84 -18.51
N SER A 392 4.80 20.33 -17.31
CA SER A 392 5.74 20.50 -16.20
C SER A 392 5.55 19.43 -15.11
N GLN A 393 6.52 19.29 -14.21
CA GLN A 393 6.47 18.45 -13.00
C GLN A 393 7.05 19.20 -11.80
N GLN A 394 6.61 18.83 -10.60
CA GLN A 394 7.17 19.40 -9.36
C GLN A 394 8.51 18.74 -9.02
N LEU A 395 9.49 19.56 -8.67
CA LEU A 395 10.78 19.12 -8.16
C LEU A 395 10.79 19.21 -6.64
N SER A 396 11.21 18.15 -5.95
CA SER A 396 11.30 18.18 -4.48
C SER A 396 12.56 18.93 -4.02
N TYR A 397 12.49 19.54 -2.83
CA TYR A 397 13.65 20.18 -2.20
C TYR A 397 14.85 19.24 -2.05
N GLN A 398 14.60 17.95 -1.76
CA GLN A 398 15.65 16.94 -1.67
C GLN A 398 16.39 16.75 -3.00
N MET A 399 15.68 16.77 -4.14
CA MET A 399 16.31 16.68 -5.45
C MET A 399 17.18 17.91 -5.74
N ILE A 400 16.70 19.11 -5.40
CA ILE A 400 17.49 20.35 -5.54
C ILE A 400 18.80 20.24 -4.77
N ASN A 401 18.76 19.78 -3.52
CA ASN A 401 19.96 19.62 -2.69
C ASN A 401 20.96 18.57 -3.20
N THR A 402 20.54 17.69 -4.10
CA THR A 402 21.46 16.71 -4.74
C THR A 402 22.06 17.22 -6.04
N LEU A 403 21.54 18.31 -6.60
CA LEU A 403 22.10 18.91 -7.79
C LEU A 403 23.33 19.75 -7.42
N PRO A 404 24.38 19.76 -8.25
CA PRO A 404 25.52 20.65 -8.07
C PRO A 404 25.14 22.09 -8.52
N CYS A 405 24.11 22.67 -7.90
CA CYS A 405 23.54 23.97 -8.26
C CYS A 405 23.99 25.07 -7.31
N GLN A 406 24.20 26.28 -7.84
CA GLN A 406 24.33 27.51 -7.05
C GLN A 406 22.96 28.17 -6.86
N LYS A 407 22.90 29.22 -6.03
CA LYS A 407 21.64 29.92 -5.71
C LYS A 407 20.93 30.44 -6.96
N GLU A 408 21.69 30.93 -7.93
CA GLU A 408 21.18 31.46 -9.19
C GLU A 408 20.54 30.36 -10.06
N ASP A 409 21.09 29.15 -10.02
CA ASP A 409 20.55 28.00 -10.75
C ASP A 409 19.23 27.54 -10.13
N VAL A 410 19.13 27.55 -8.80
CA VAL A 410 17.87 27.26 -8.09
C VAL A 410 16.78 28.25 -8.51
N TYR A 411 17.11 29.54 -8.61
CA TYR A 411 16.15 30.55 -9.06
C TYR A 411 15.70 30.30 -10.52
N LYS A 412 16.62 29.92 -11.41
CA LYS A 412 16.28 29.57 -12.80
C LYS A 412 15.36 28.35 -12.86
N ILE A 413 15.67 27.30 -12.11
CA ILE A 413 14.83 26.09 -12.01
C ILE A 413 13.44 26.43 -11.50
N ALA A 414 13.34 27.27 -10.47
CA ALA A 414 12.07 27.69 -9.89
C ALA A 414 11.36 28.81 -10.66
N SER A 415 11.94 29.31 -11.76
CA SER A 415 11.48 30.55 -12.40
C SER A 415 10.04 30.46 -12.92
N GLU A 416 9.61 29.30 -13.42
CA GLU A 416 8.22 29.05 -13.81
C GLU A 416 7.27 29.14 -12.60
N THR A 417 7.65 28.53 -11.47
CA THR A 417 6.90 28.60 -10.22
C THR A 417 6.81 30.04 -9.70
N VAL A 418 7.93 30.79 -9.74
CA VAL A 418 7.95 32.20 -9.33
C VAL A 418 7.02 33.03 -10.21
N LYS A 419 7.10 32.88 -11.55
CA LYS A 419 6.20 33.55 -12.50
C LYS A 419 4.74 33.19 -12.24
N TYR A 420 4.44 31.92 -12.00
CA TYR A 420 3.10 31.46 -11.67
C TYR A 420 2.58 32.12 -10.39
N ILE A 421 3.37 32.13 -9.31
CA ILE A 421 2.99 32.80 -8.05
C ILE A 421 2.77 34.30 -8.25
N GLU A 422 3.64 34.98 -9.00
CA GLU A 422 3.46 36.41 -9.31
C GLU A 422 2.20 36.66 -10.16
N SER A 423 1.87 35.75 -11.09
CA SER A 423 0.63 35.82 -11.86
C SER A 423 -0.60 35.67 -10.96
N LEU A 424 -0.57 34.75 -9.99
CA LEU A 424 -1.68 34.60 -9.04
C LEU A 424 -1.89 35.89 -8.23
N LYS A 425 -0.82 36.58 -7.82
CA LYS A 425 -0.91 37.84 -7.06
C LYS A 425 -1.61 38.94 -7.85
N THR A 426 -1.26 39.06 -9.12
CA THR A 426 -1.65 40.18 -9.98
C THR A 426 -2.96 39.93 -10.74
N ASP A 427 -3.23 38.68 -11.10
CA ASP A 427 -4.39 38.27 -11.88
C ASP A 427 -5.40 37.48 -11.01
N ASN A 428 -6.59 38.06 -10.82
CA ASN A 428 -7.66 37.43 -10.05
C ASN A 428 -8.35 36.29 -10.80
N HIS A 429 -8.29 36.27 -12.13
CA HIS A 429 -8.83 35.19 -12.94
C HIS A 429 -7.93 33.95 -12.88
N GLU A 430 -6.60 34.12 -12.92
CA GLU A 430 -5.66 33.02 -12.66
C GLU A 430 -5.79 32.50 -11.22
N PHE A 431 -6.04 33.38 -10.26
CA PHE A 431 -6.33 32.98 -8.88
C PHE A 431 -7.64 32.18 -8.75
N GLU A 432 -8.68 32.51 -9.51
CA GLU A 432 -9.91 31.71 -9.56
C GLU A 432 -9.68 30.30 -10.13
N LYS A 433 -8.89 30.19 -11.22
CA LYS A 433 -8.47 28.89 -11.76
C LYS A 433 -7.72 28.05 -10.73
N PHE A 434 -6.81 28.67 -9.97
CA PHE A 434 -6.11 28.02 -8.87
C PHE A 434 -7.09 27.48 -7.83
N LEU A 435 -8.02 28.30 -7.34
CA LEU A 435 -9.00 27.89 -6.34
C LEU A 435 -9.79 26.66 -6.79
N ARG A 436 -10.26 26.64 -8.05
CA ARG A 436 -10.97 25.47 -8.59
C ARG A 436 -10.09 24.24 -8.66
N LYS A 437 -8.85 24.39 -9.17
CA LYS A 437 -7.89 23.28 -9.32
C LYS A 437 -7.56 22.60 -7.99
N TYR A 438 -7.51 23.37 -6.90
CA TYR A 438 -7.14 22.87 -5.57
C TYR A 438 -8.33 22.75 -4.60
N SER A 439 -9.56 22.88 -5.11
CA SER A 439 -10.78 22.69 -4.31
C SER A 439 -10.91 21.25 -3.84
N ASN A 440 -11.37 21.07 -2.60
CA ASN A 440 -11.70 19.77 -2.02
C ASN A 440 -12.80 19.91 -0.98
N GLU A 441 -13.31 18.78 -0.48
CA GLU A 441 -14.45 18.74 0.46
C GLU A 441 -14.20 19.47 1.81
N ILE A 442 -12.95 19.81 2.12
CA ILE A 442 -12.55 20.40 3.41
C ILE A 442 -12.33 21.91 3.27
N ASN A 443 -12.01 22.42 2.08
CA ASN A 443 -11.70 23.82 1.87
C ASN A 443 -12.84 24.61 1.21
N HIS A 444 -12.88 25.92 1.42
CA HIS A 444 -13.88 26.83 0.87
C HIS A 444 -13.50 27.40 -0.51
N TYR A 445 -12.57 26.75 -1.24
CA TYR A 445 -12.02 27.33 -2.47
C TYR A 445 -13.06 27.39 -3.59
N GLU A 446 -13.93 26.39 -3.68
CA GLU A 446 -15.02 26.37 -4.67
C GLU A 446 -15.99 27.54 -4.43
N MET A 447 -16.38 27.77 -3.17
CA MET A 447 -17.19 28.92 -2.78
C MET A 447 -16.53 30.26 -3.16
N LEU A 448 -15.22 30.41 -2.89
CA LEU A 448 -14.47 31.61 -3.27
C LEU A 448 -14.44 31.83 -4.78
N ALA A 449 -14.23 30.77 -5.54
CA ALA A 449 -14.21 30.81 -7.00
C ALA A 449 -15.59 31.19 -7.57
N ASP A 450 -16.66 30.64 -7.02
CA ASP A 450 -18.04 30.93 -7.44
C ASP A 450 -18.47 32.36 -7.09
N LEU A 451 -18.10 32.85 -5.91
CA LEU A 451 -18.35 34.24 -5.53
C LEU A 451 -17.64 35.22 -6.47
N TYR A 452 -16.37 34.95 -6.82
CA TYR A 452 -15.64 35.77 -7.78
C TYR A 452 -16.29 35.73 -9.17
N ARG A 453 -16.65 34.53 -9.66
CA ARG A 453 -17.29 34.36 -10.97
C ARG A 453 -18.66 35.03 -11.05
N HIS A 454 -19.42 35.05 -9.96
CA HIS A 454 -20.70 35.73 -9.90
C HIS A 454 -20.54 37.26 -9.89
N ASN A 455 -19.53 37.77 -9.17
CA ASN A 455 -19.25 39.21 -9.12
C ASN A 455 -17.75 39.50 -8.93
N ASN A 456 -17.08 39.83 -10.03
CA ASN A 456 -15.65 40.13 -10.05
C ASN A 456 -15.23 41.26 -9.07
N SER A 457 -16.15 42.17 -8.70
CA SER A 457 -15.86 43.24 -7.74
C SER A 457 -15.56 42.75 -6.33
N ILE A 458 -15.92 41.51 -5.97
CA ILE A 458 -15.59 40.92 -4.67
C ILE A 458 -14.08 40.86 -4.43
N ALA A 459 -13.27 40.84 -5.49
CA ALA A 459 -11.81 40.91 -5.38
C ALA A 459 -11.30 42.19 -4.73
N ASN A 460 -12.13 43.24 -4.65
CA ASN A 460 -11.82 44.46 -3.93
C ASN A 460 -12.14 44.40 -2.43
N SER A 461 -12.89 43.38 -1.98
CA SER A 461 -13.17 43.20 -0.57
C SER A 461 -11.91 42.86 0.22
N SER A 462 -11.87 43.32 1.47
CA SER A 462 -10.79 42.98 2.40
C SER A 462 -10.70 41.47 2.62
N TRP A 463 -11.84 40.79 2.67
CA TRP A 463 -11.90 39.34 2.87
C TRP A 463 -11.24 38.56 1.73
N PHE A 464 -11.60 38.83 0.48
CA PHE A 464 -11.01 38.13 -0.68
C PHE A 464 -9.49 38.37 -0.77
N ARG A 465 -9.04 39.61 -0.56
CA ARG A 465 -7.60 39.95 -0.55
C ARG A 465 -6.84 39.25 0.58
N ASN A 466 -7.45 39.12 1.76
CA ASN A 466 -6.85 38.43 2.90
C ASN A 466 -6.76 36.92 2.70
N GLU A 467 -7.80 36.28 2.16
CA GLU A 467 -7.77 34.86 1.82
C GLU A 467 -6.73 34.57 0.73
N LYS A 468 -6.71 35.39 -0.33
CA LYS A 468 -5.67 35.37 -1.37
C LYS A 468 -4.26 35.47 -0.77
N LYS A 469 -4.05 36.37 0.20
CA LYS A 469 -2.76 36.53 0.90
C LYS A 469 -2.39 35.31 1.77
N LYS A 470 -3.33 34.75 2.54
CA LYS A 470 -3.08 33.55 3.37
C LYS A 470 -2.63 32.37 2.51
N LEU A 471 -3.28 32.19 1.36
CA LEU A 471 -2.98 31.10 0.44
C LEU A 471 -1.57 31.20 -0.15
N TYR A 472 -1.06 32.41 -0.40
CA TYR A 472 0.36 32.57 -0.78
C TYR A 472 1.32 32.12 0.30
N LEU A 473 1.07 32.51 1.56
CA LEU A 473 1.96 32.14 2.65
C LEU A 473 2.05 30.62 2.81
N ILE A 474 0.92 29.92 2.67
CA ILE A 474 0.88 28.44 2.74
C ILE A 474 1.74 27.83 1.62
N MET A 475 1.68 28.37 0.39
CA MET A 475 2.49 27.90 -0.74
C MET A 475 4.01 28.11 -0.59
N PHE A 476 4.47 28.97 0.33
CA PHE A 476 5.90 29.17 0.61
C PHE A 476 6.42 28.30 1.78
N THR A 477 5.51 27.74 2.59
CA THR A 477 5.85 26.96 3.78
C THR A 477 5.77 25.45 3.59
N GLU A 478 5.07 24.99 2.55
CA GLU A 478 5.04 23.60 2.07
C GLU A 478 5.97 23.42 0.86
#